data_AF-A0A6A6K807-F1
#
_entry.id   AF-A0A6A6K807-F1
#
_cell.length_a   1.000
_cell.length_b   1.000
_cell.length_c   1.000
_cell.angle_alpha   90.00
_cell.angle_beta   90.00
_cell.angle_gamma   90.00
#
_symmetry.space_group_name_H-M   'P 1'
#
loop_
_entity.id
_entity.type
_entity.pdbx_description
1 polymer ?
#
loop_
_entity_poly.entity_id
_entity_poly.type
_entity_poly.pdbx_seq_one_letter_code
_entity_poly.pdbx_strand_id
1 'polypeptide(L)'
;MIDALFKPLANGNDDGIMRELLVEFFRTSNGRKPKQIIVFRDGVSESQFSQVLNIEVEQMIKAYQHLGEVDVPKFTVIVAQKNHHTKLFQASGHENVPPGTVVDTKIVHPRNYDFYMCAHAGMIGTSRPAHYHVLLDEIGFSPDDLQSLIHSLSYVYQRSTCAISIVAPVCYAHLAAQQMGQFMKFEDLSETSSGQGSMTCAGPAPVPELPRSSVVSSNAFSIANYYLNTMRDQFCLETYPDPLSRRRKVRGGLEFVPSFLKPVKEDLRNKGVYS
;
A
#
# COMPACT_ATOMS: atom_id res chain seq x y z
N MET A 1 -1.57 18.52 4.01
CA MET A 1 -0.89 18.11 2.77
C MET A 1 0.51 17.67 3.14
N ILE A 2 1.14 16.78 2.36
CA ILE A 2 2.54 16.40 2.61
C ILE A 2 3.44 17.40 1.92
N ASP A 3 4.13 18.24 2.70
CA ASP A 3 4.97 19.33 2.19
C ASP A 3 6.45 18.93 2.04
N ALA A 4 6.80 17.68 2.37
CA ALA A 4 8.16 17.15 2.41
C ALA A 4 8.42 16.04 1.37
N LEU A 5 7.63 15.98 0.29
CA LEU A 5 7.87 15.00 -0.78
C LEU A 5 9.08 15.40 -1.63
N PHE A 6 9.24 16.69 -1.88
CA PHE A 6 10.40 17.29 -2.55
C PHE A 6 10.90 18.48 -1.73
N LYS A 7 12.16 18.42 -1.28
CA LYS A 7 12.78 19.41 -0.41
C LYS A 7 14.19 19.73 -0.92
N PRO A 8 14.32 20.61 -1.94
CA PRO A 8 15.61 20.98 -2.48
C PRO A 8 16.45 21.74 -1.44
N LEU A 9 17.72 21.38 -1.34
CA LEU A 9 18.72 21.98 -0.47
C LEU A 9 19.65 22.89 -1.26
N ALA A 10 20.26 23.87 -0.58
CA ALA A 10 21.19 24.82 -1.18
C ALA A 10 22.46 24.18 -1.78
N ASN A 11 22.80 22.95 -1.36
CA ASN A 11 23.91 22.17 -1.90
C ASN A 11 23.56 21.45 -3.21
N GLY A 12 22.36 21.66 -3.77
CA GLY A 12 21.88 21.01 -4.98
C GLY A 12 21.34 19.60 -4.77
N ASN A 13 21.31 19.08 -3.54
CA ASN A 13 20.65 17.81 -3.22
C ASN A 13 19.17 18.04 -2.87
N ASP A 14 18.39 16.96 -2.88
CA ASP A 14 17.01 16.94 -2.38
C ASP A 14 16.94 16.12 -1.09
N ASP A 15 16.24 16.61 -0.07
CA ASP A 15 16.03 15.99 1.24
C ASP A 15 14.58 15.50 1.41
N GLY A 16 13.85 15.40 0.29
CA GLY A 16 12.48 14.93 0.24
C GLY A 16 12.38 13.40 0.30
N ILE A 17 11.27 12.92 0.87
CA ILE A 17 11.01 11.49 1.05
C ILE A 17 11.02 10.75 -0.30
N MET A 18 10.58 11.41 -1.38
CA MET A 18 10.52 10.77 -2.70
C MET A 18 11.89 10.40 -3.23
N ARG A 19 12.90 11.26 -3.04
CA ARG A 19 14.27 10.94 -3.45
C ARG A 19 14.79 9.72 -2.70
N GLU A 20 14.58 9.65 -1.39
CA GLU A 20 15.02 8.50 -0.59
C GLU A 20 14.41 7.19 -1.12
N LEU A 21 13.10 7.19 -1.40
CA LEU A 21 12.39 6.04 -1.96
C LEU A 21 12.91 5.65 -3.36
N LEU A 22 13.17 6.63 -4.23
CA LEU A 22 13.67 6.39 -5.59
C LEU A 22 15.10 5.85 -5.60
N VAL A 23 15.98 6.42 -4.76
CA VAL A 23 17.36 5.94 -4.60
C VAL A 23 17.38 4.53 -4.02
N GLU A 24 16.54 4.26 -3.03
CA GLU A 24 16.45 2.94 -2.42
C GLU A 24 15.90 1.90 -3.40
N PHE A 25 14.87 2.24 -4.18
CA PHE A 25 14.39 1.40 -5.27
C PHE A 25 15.49 1.12 -6.30
N PHE A 26 16.27 2.12 -6.70
CA PHE A 26 17.36 1.94 -7.65
C PHE A 26 18.41 0.95 -7.12
N ARG A 27 18.78 1.08 -5.84
CA ARG A 27 19.74 0.17 -5.18
C ARG A 27 19.23 -1.27 -5.12
N THR A 28 17.98 -1.44 -4.71
CA THR A 28 17.38 -2.76 -4.47
C THR A 28 16.88 -3.46 -5.74
N SER A 29 16.81 -2.73 -6.86
CA SER A 29 16.28 -3.25 -8.13
C SER A 29 17.35 -3.57 -9.18
N ASN A 30 18.61 -3.69 -8.75
CA ASN A 30 19.79 -3.86 -9.63
C ASN A 30 19.94 -2.69 -10.61
N GLY A 31 19.76 -1.45 -10.14
CA GLY A 31 19.93 -0.24 -10.95
C GLY A 31 18.79 0.04 -11.92
N ARG A 32 17.60 -0.57 -11.72
CA ARG A 32 16.42 -0.28 -12.54
C ARG A 32 15.70 0.96 -12.02
N LYS A 33 15.14 1.74 -12.95
CA LYS A 33 14.31 2.91 -12.65
C LYS A 33 12.83 2.54 -12.79
N PRO A 34 11.95 3.08 -11.95
CA PRO A 34 10.52 2.81 -12.07
C PRO A 34 9.98 3.48 -13.33
N LYS A 35 9.23 2.74 -14.16
CA LYS A 35 8.50 3.29 -15.31
C LYS A 35 7.06 3.69 -14.96
N GLN A 36 6.57 3.16 -13.84
CA GLN A 36 5.21 3.26 -13.36
C GLN A 36 5.26 3.38 -11.83
N ILE A 37 4.47 4.30 -11.28
CA ILE A 37 4.36 4.54 -9.84
C ILE A 37 2.88 4.55 -9.47
N ILE A 38 2.50 3.69 -8.53
CA ILE A 38 1.13 3.62 -7.99
C ILE A 38 1.17 4.17 -6.57
N VAL A 39 0.40 5.21 -6.31
CA VAL A 39 0.39 5.94 -5.04
C VAL A 39 -0.94 5.67 -4.35
N PHE A 40 -0.89 5.07 -3.17
CA PHE A 40 -2.03 4.94 -2.27
C PHE A 40 -1.97 6.02 -1.19
N ARG A 41 -2.99 6.87 -1.15
CA ARG A 41 -3.08 8.00 -0.23
C ARG A 41 -4.24 7.81 0.75
N ASP A 42 -3.98 7.81 2.04
CA ASP A 42 -5.02 7.81 3.09
C ASP A 42 -4.95 9.10 3.92
N GLY A 43 -6.05 9.54 4.52
CA GLY A 43 -6.11 10.70 5.39
C GLY A 43 -6.40 12.02 4.67
N VAL A 44 -7.11 11.96 3.52
CA VAL A 44 -7.59 13.15 2.79
C VAL A 44 -9.08 13.04 2.52
N SER A 45 -9.76 14.19 2.63
CA SER A 45 -11.17 14.34 2.24
C SER A 45 -11.30 14.74 0.76
N GLU A 46 -12.50 14.61 0.20
CA GLU A 46 -12.76 14.94 -1.22
C GLU A 46 -12.38 16.38 -1.58
N SER A 47 -12.54 17.33 -0.64
CA SER A 47 -12.17 18.73 -0.85
C SER A 47 -10.67 18.96 -1.05
N GLN A 48 -9.83 17.98 -0.67
CA GLN A 48 -8.38 18.02 -0.78
C GLN A 48 -7.85 17.25 -1.98
N PHE A 49 -8.71 16.60 -2.78
CA PHE A 49 -8.27 15.81 -3.94
C PHE A 49 -7.48 16.64 -4.95
N SER A 50 -7.95 17.86 -5.23
CA SER A 50 -7.22 18.80 -6.10
C SER A 50 -5.85 19.17 -5.54
N GLN A 51 -5.70 19.26 -4.22
CA GLN A 51 -4.40 19.54 -3.59
C GLN A 51 -3.47 18.34 -3.71
N VAL A 52 -3.97 17.11 -3.56
CA VAL A 52 -3.16 15.89 -3.78
C VAL A 52 -2.58 15.88 -5.19
N LEU A 53 -3.41 16.14 -6.21
CA LEU A 53 -2.93 16.19 -7.59
C LEU A 53 -1.98 17.37 -7.84
N ASN A 54 -2.36 18.58 -7.46
CA ASN A 54 -1.60 19.77 -7.85
C ASN A 54 -0.34 20.01 -7.01
N ILE A 55 -0.28 19.45 -5.79
CA ILE A 55 0.83 19.70 -4.86
C ILE A 55 1.65 18.43 -4.63
N GLU A 56 1.02 17.32 -4.25
CA GLU A 56 1.77 16.09 -3.92
C GLU A 56 2.34 15.46 -5.19
N VAL A 57 1.54 15.28 -6.24
CA VAL A 57 2.03 14.70 -7.51
C VAL A 57 3.06 15.59 -8.19
N GLU A 58 2.85 16.90 -8.18
CA GLU A 58 3.83 17.84 -8.74
C GLU A 58 5.18 17.76 -8.00
N GLN A 59 5.18 17.66 -6.66
CA GLN A 59 6.40 17.43 -5.90
C GLN A 59 7.07 16.07 -6.24
N MET A 60 6.30 15.00 -6.41
CA MET A 60 6.84 13.69 -6.81
C MET A 60 7.55 13.77 -8.18
N ILE A 61 6.94 14.48 -9.14
CA ILE A 61 7.53 14.72 -10.46
C ILE A 61 8.82 15.54 -10.35
N LYS A 62 8.81 16.63 -9.56
CA LYS A 62 9.99 17.47 -9.32
C LYS A 62 11.14 16.68 -8.71
N ALA A 63 10.88 15.84 -7.70
CA ALA A 63 11.88 14.97 -7.09
C ALA A 63 12.50 14.00 -8.11
N TYR A 64 11.69 13.42 -9.00
CA TYR A 64 12.17 12.52 -10.05
C TYR A 64 13.04 13.26 -11.09
N GLN A 65 12.60 14.44 -11.54
CA GLN A 65 13.35 15.28 -12.48
C GLN A 65 14.67 15.77 -11.88
N HIS A 66 14.70 16.07 -10.58
CA HIS A 66 15.90 16.52 -9.87
C HIS A 66 17.00 15.45 -9.84
N LEU A 67 16.67 14.17 -10.02
CA LEU A 67 17.64 13.09 -10.18
C LEU A 67 18.31 13.05 -11.57
N GLY A 68 17.95 13.96 -12.48
CA GLY A 68 18.52 14.06 -13.83
C GLY A 68 17.82 13.21 -14.89
N GLU A 69 16.62 12.71 -14.58
CA GLU A 69 15.84 11.88 -15.49
C GLU A 69 14.88 12.72 -16.33
N VAL A 70 14.87 12.46 -17.65
CA VAL A 70 13.99 13.14 -18.60
C VAL A 70 12.64 12.43 -18.75
N ASP A 71 12.65 11.10 -18.67
CA ASP A 71 11.45 10.27 -18.83
C ASP A 71 10.75 10.07 -17.48
N VAL A 72 9.80 10.96 -17.19
CA VAL A 72 8.95 10.90 -15.98
C VAL A 72 8.11 9.61 -16.01
N PRO A 73 8.04 8.85 -14.91
CA PRO A 73 7.21 7.65 -14.84
C PRO A 73 5.73 7.99 -14.92
N LYS A 74 4.94 7.02 -15.37
CA LYS A 74 3.48 7.12 -15.34
C LYS A 74 2.96 7.00 -13.92
N PHE A 75 2.06 7.88 -13.51
CA PHE A 75 1.45 7.85 -12.18
C PHE A 75 0.01 7.33 -12.21
N THR A 76 -0.33 6.52 -11.21
CA THR A 76 -1.71 6.23 -10.83
C THR A 76 -1.88 6.59 -9.36
N VAL A 77 -2.81 7.49 -9.04
CA VAL A 77 -3.01 8.03 -7.69
C VAL A 77 -4.39 7.64 -7.20
N ILE A 78 -4.42 6.94 -6.06
CA ILE A 78 -5.62 6.32 -5.51
C ILE A 78 -5.74 6.76 -4.07
N VAL A 79 -6.82 7.45 -3.74
CA VAL A 79 -7.16 7.77 -2.36
C VAL A 79 -7.93 6.60 -1.77
N ALA A 80 -7.48 6.09 -0.63
CA ALA A 80 -8.15 5.03 0.11
C ALA A 80 -8.76 5.63 1.39
N GLN A 81 -10.09 5.58 1.52
CA GLN A 81 -10.81 6.10 2.68
C GLN A 81 -11.50 4.95 3.43
N LYS A 82 -11.11 4.75 4.68
CA LYS A 82 -11.77 3.78 5.59
C LYS A 82 -12.81 4.43 6.52
N ASN A 83 -12.70 5.73 6.74
CA ASN A 83 -13.49 6.47 7.72
C ASN A 83 -14.68 7.19 7.06
N HIS A 84 -15.68 6.43 6.63
CA HIS A 84 -16.93 6.97 6.07
C HIS A 84 -18.18 6.31 6.70
N HIS A 85 -19.37 6.79 6.33
CA HIS A 85 -20.64 6.31 6.88
C HIS A 85 -21.28 5.17 6.08
N THR A 86 -20.80 4.89 4.87
CA THR A 86 -21.31 3.79 4.02
C THR A 86 -21.07 2.42 4.65
N LYS A 87 -22.11 1.57 4.63
CA LYS A 87 -22.10 0.17 5.08
C LYS A 87 -22.80 -0.67 4.02
N LEU A 88 -22.30 -1.88 3.78
CA LEU A 88 -22.85 -2.80 2.78
C LEU A 88 -23.38 -4.06 3.49
N PHE A 89 -24.56 -4.50 3.08
CA PHE A 89 -25.25 -5.67 3.62
C PHE A 89 -25.70 -6.58 2.48
N GLN A 90 -25.85 -7.87 2.77
CA GLN A 90 -26.45 -8.81 1.83
C GLN A 90 -27.94 -8.53 1.66
N ALA A 91 -28.50 -8.75 0.47
CA ALA A 91 -29.93 -8.50 0.21
C ALA A 91 -30.86 -9.38 1.06
N SER A 92 -30.39 -10.55 1.48
CA SER A 92 -31.13 -11.55 2.25
C SER A 92 -31.20 -11.27 3.75
N GLY A 93 -30.52 -10.24 4.27
CA GLY A 93 -30.55 -9.97 5.70
C GLY A 93 -29.61 -8.85 6.18
N HIS A 94 -29.28 -8.89 7.47
CA HIS A 94 -28.40 -7.90 8.11
C HIS A 94 -26.93 -8.37 8.20
N GLU A 95 -26.59 -9.41 7.45
CA GLU A 95 -25.25 -9.97 7.42
C GLU A 95 -24.29 -9.11 6.61
N ASN A 96 -23.02 -9.15 7.00
CA ASN A 96 -21.95 -8.52 6.25
C ASN A 96 -21.83 -9.14 4.85
N VAL A 97 -21.47 -8.31 3.88
CA VAL A 97 -21.11 -8.80 2.55
C VAL A 97 -19.87 -9.71 2.63
N PRO A 98 -19.75 -10.71 1.74
CA PRO A 98 -18.59 -11.58 1.71
C PRO A 98 -17.30 -10.80 1.40
N PRO A 99 -16.12 -11.27 1.87
CA PRO A 99 -14.84 -10.67 1.52
C PRO A 99 -14.63 -10.71 0.00
N GLY A 100 -14.00 -9.68 -0.55
CA GLY A 100 -13.84 -9.49 -1.99
C GLY A 100 -15.02 -8.80 -2.67
N THR A 101 -16.09 -8.43 -1.93
CA THR A 101 -17.21 -7.69 -2.53
C THR A 101 -16.75 -6.32 -2.99
N VAL A 102 -17.01 -6.00 -4.26
CA VAL A 102 -16.78 -4.68 -4.87
C VAL A 102 -18.12 -4.07 -5.28
N VAL A 103 -18.26 -2.76 -5.07
CA VAL A 103 -19.39 -1.97 -5.53
C VAL A 103 -18.87 -0.72 -6.23
N ASP A 104 -18.99 -0.72 -7.56
CA ASP A 104 -18.55 0.33 -8.47
C ASP A 104 -19.73 0.95 -9.26
N THR A 105 -20.97 0.65 -8.87
CA THR A 105 -22.19 1.15 -9.53
C THR A 105 -23.20 1.69 -8.52
N LYS A 106 -24.07 2.59 -9.00
CA LYS A 106 -25.22 3.22 -8.30
C LYS A 106 -24.90 4.13 -7.12
N ILE A 107 -24.05 3.70 -6.19
CA ILE A 107 -23.71 4.41 -4.94
C ILE A 107 -22.34 5.10 -4.99
N VAL A 108 -21.73 5.11 -6.18
CA VAL A 108 -20.43 5.72 -6.47
C VAL A 108 -20.61 7.09 -7.14
N HIS A 109 -19.52 7.82 -7.30
CA HIS A 109 -19.51 9.13 -7.92
C HIS A 109 -19.91 9.03 -9.41
N PRO A 110 -20.77 9.95 -9.94
CA PRO A 110 -21.34 9.82 -11.28
C PRO A 110 -20.39 10.16 -12.43
N ARG A 111 -19.18 10.68 -12.16
CA ARG A 111 -18.22 11.16 -13.18
C ARG A 111 -16.81 10.62 -12.98
N ASN A 112 -16.25 10.84 -11.79
CA ASN A 112 -14.97 10.29 -11.37
C ASN A 112 -15.07 8.79 -11.11
N TYR A 113 -13.96 8.07 -11.29
CA TYR A 113 -13.91 6.64 -11.01
C TYR A 113 -13.61 6.40 -9.52
N ASP A 114 -14.58 5.84 -8.83
CA ASP A 114 -14.48 5.39 -7.45
C ASP A 114 -15.27 4.10 -7.24
N PHE A 115 -14.90 3.36 -6.19
CA PHE A 115 -15.58 2.13 -5.84
C PHE A 115 -15.38 1.78 -4.36
N TYR A 116 -16.32 1.02 -3.81
CA TYR A 116 -16.20 0.44 -2.48
C TYR A 116 -15.70 -1.00 -2.58
N MET A 117 -14.80 -1.39 -1.69
CA MET A 117 -14.35 -2.77 -1.58
C MET A 117 -14.35 -3.25 -0.14
N CYS A 118 -15.00 -4.38 0.11
CA CYS A 118 -14.92 -5.11 1.36
C CYS A 118 -13.88 -6.22 1.23
N ALA A 119 -12.60 -5.91 1.41
CA ALA A 119 -11.51 -6.86 1.17
C ALA A 119 -11.44 -8.01 2.19
N HIS A 120 -11.95 -7.83 3.40
CA HIS A 120 -11.88 -8.80 4.49
C HIS A 120 -13.24 -8.98 5.16
N ALA A 121 -13.45 -10.15 5.76
CA ALA A 121 -14.62 -10.41 6.57
C ALA A 121 -14.43 -9.76 7.96
N GLY A 122 -15.31 -8.82 8.31
CA GLY A 122 -15.34 -8.27 9.66
C GLY A 122 -15.79 -9.33 10.66
N MET A 123 -14.90 -9.72 11.58
CA MET A 123 -15.17 -10.74 12.60
C MET A 123 -16.24 -10.32 13.61
N ILE A 124 -16.33 -9.02 13.90
CA ILE A 124 -17.24 -8.47 14.91
C ILE A 124 -17.90 -7.21 14.35
N GLY A 125 -19.23 -7.14 14.49
CA GLY A 125 -20.03 -5.99 14.08
C GLY A 125 -20.17 -5.86 12.56
N THR A 126 -20.56 -4.66 12.12
CA THR A 126 -20.73 -4.37 10.69
C THR A 126 -19.40 -4.03 10.04
N SER A 127 -19.07 -4.72 8.95
CA SER A 127 -17.88 -4.45 8.14
C SER A 127 -18.00 -3.08 7.49
N ARG A 128 -16.94 -2.27 7.59
CA ARG A 128 -16.81 -1.03 6.81
C ARG A 128 -15.98 -1.34 5.57
N PRO A 129 -16.57 -1.27 4.35
CA PRO A 129 -15.77 -1.36 3.13
C PRO A 129 -14.81 -0.16 3.09
N ALA A 130 -13.69 -0.29 2.37
CA ALA A 130 -12.87 0.85 2.03
C ALA A 130 -13.39 1.49 0.75
N HIS A 131 -13.45 2.82 0.70
CA HIS A 131 -13.82 3.60 -0.47
C HIS A 131 -12.55 4.08 -1.17
N TYR A 132 -12.37 3.66 -2.42
CA TYR A 132 -11.23 4.02 -3.24
C TYR A 132 -11.66 5.03 -4.29
N HIS A 133 -10.94 6.15 -4.38
CA HIS A 133 -11.11 7.15 -5.45
C HIS A 133 -9.86 7.17 -6.32
N VAL A 134 -10.02 6.93 -7.62
CA VAL A 134 -8.93 7.06 -8.59
C VAL A 134 -8.87 8.50 -9.05
N LEU A 135 -7.84 9.23 -8.60
CA LEU A 135 -7.67 10.65 -8.91
C LEU A 135 -6.92 10.88 -10.22
N LEU A 136 -5.96 10.00 -10.52
CA LEU A 136 -5.14 10.04 -11.72
C LEU A 136 -4.82 8.60 -12.14
N ASP A 137 -4.88 8.31 -13.44
CA ASP A 137 -4.41 7.05 -14.00
C ASP A 137 -3.77 7.25 -15.38
N GLU A 138 -2.45 7.37 -15.41
CA GLU A 138 -1.66 7.47 -16.64
C GLU A 138 -1.15 6.09 -17.13
N ILE A 139 -1.23 5.09 -16.24
CA ILE A 139 -0.87 3.70 -16.55
C ILE A 139 -1.93 3.11 -17.48
N GLY A 140 -3.20 3.43 -17.23
CA GLY A 140 -4.33 3.01 -18.06
C GLY A 140 -4.88 1.66 -17.62
N PHE A 141 -5.16 1.50 -16.33
CA PHE A 141 -5.75 0.29 -15.79
C PHE A 141 -7.20 0.13 -16.27
N SER A 142 -7.60 -1.12 -16.54
CA SER A 142 -9.02 -1.43 -16.57
C SER A 142 -9.59 -1.39 -15.14
N PRO A 143 -10.89 -1.09 -14.96
CA PRO A 143 -11.53 -1.14 -13.65
C PRO A 143 -11.30 -2.47 -12.93
N ASP A 144 -11.47 -3.58 -13.64
CA ASP A 144 -11.31 -4.95 -13.10
C ASP A 144 -9.85 -5.23 -12.66
N ASP A 145 -8.87 -4.84 -13.48
CA ASP A 145 -7.46 -5.03 -13.15
C ASP A 145 -7.06 -4.23 -11.91
N LEU A 146 -7.55 -2.99 -11.80
CA LEU A 146 -7.26 -2.13 -10.66
C LEU A 146 -7.89 -2.67 -9.37
N GLN A 147 -9.15 -3.11 -9.45
CA GLN A 147 -9.86 -3.72 -8.33
C GLN A 147 -9.16 -5.02 -7.89
N SER A 148 -8.75 -5.87 -8.83
CA SER A 148 -8.01 -7.10 -8.54
C SER A 148 -6.63 -6.83 -7.91
N LEU A 149 -5.91 -5.82 -8.40
CA LEU A 149 -4.64 -5.38 -7.83
C LEU A 149 -4.82 -4.92 -6.37
N ILE A 150 -5.80 -4.05 -6.13
CA ILE A 150 -6.11 -3.54 -4.78
C ILE A 150 -6.52 -4.66 -3.83
N HIS A 151 -7.32 -5.61 -4.32
CA HIS A 151 -7.69 -6.77 -3.54
C HIS A 151 -6.47 -7.62 -3.19
N SER A 152 -5.58 -7.88 -4.14
CA SER A 152 -4.34 -8.62 -3.90
C SER A 152 -3.41 -7.93 -2.89
N LEU A 153 -3.29 -6.60 -2.96
CA LEU A 153 -2.54 -5.78 -2.00
C LEU A 153 -3.13 -5.80 -0.58
N SER A 154 -4.35 -6.30 -0.38
CA SER A 154 -4.91 -6.51 0.96
C SER A 154 -4.39 -7.79 1.64
N TYR A 155 -3.81 -8.73 0.88
CA TYR A 155 -3.28 -10.00 1.40
C TYR A 155 -1.79 -9.95 1.74
N VAL A 156 -1.06 -8.95 1.24
CA VAL A 156 0.40 -8.85 1.35
C VAL A 156 0.88 -8.16 2.64
N TYR A 157 0.00 -7.99 3.62
CA TYR A 157 0.35 -7.39 4.90
C TYR A 157 0.96 -8.42 5.85
N GLN A 158 2.28 -8.39 5.99
CA GLN A 158 3.05 -9.43 6.69
C GLN A 158 2.70 -9.66 8.17
N ARG A 159 2.06 -8.70 8.85
CA ARG A 159 1.65 -8.87 10.25
C ARG A 159 0.34 -9.63 10.42
N SER A 160 -0.31 -10.04 9.34
CA SER A 160 -1.58 -10.79 9.31
C SER A 160 -1.48 -11.94 8.32
N THR A 161 -2.11 -13.08 8.65
CA THR A 161 -2.31 -14.20 7.71
C THR A 161 -3.63 -14.11 6.96
N CYS A 162 -4.43 -13.09 7.24
CA CYS A 162 -5.71 -12.80 6.60
C CYS A 162 -5.68 -11.44 5.90
N ALA A 163 -6.54 -11.27 4.89
CA ALA A 163 -6.75 -9.98 4.23
C ALA A 163 -7.05 -8.88 5.25
N ILE A 164 -6.45 -7.72 5.05
CA ILE A 164 -6.74 -6.51 5.81
C ILE A 164 -7.78 -5.64 5.11
N SER A 165 -8.40 -4.74 5.86
CA SER A 165 -9.50 -3.90 5.37
C SER A 165 -9.12 -2.86 4.31
N ILE A 166 -7.83 -2.54 4.20
CA ILE A 166 -7.25 -1.53 3.31
C ILE A 166 -5.96 -2.09 2.74
N VAL A 167 -5.39 -1.51 1.68
CA VAL A 167 -4.15 -2.02 1.08
C VAL A 167 -2.95 -1.96 2.05
N ALA A 168 -2.04 -2.94 1.93
CA ALA A 168 -0.86 -3.05 2.78
C ALA A 168 0.04 -1.80 2.80
N PRO A 169 0.33 -1.12 1.67
CA PRO A 169 1.13 0.11 1.68
C PRO A 169 0.59 1.20 2.63
N VAL A 170 -0.74 1.37 2.69
CA VAL A 170 -1.36 2.32 3.62
C VAL A 170 -1.16 1.89 5.07
N CYS A 171 -1.32 0.59 5.36
CA CYS A 171 -1.04 0.07 6.70
C CYS A 171 0.42 0.26 7.12
N TYR A 172 1.38 0.07 6.22
CA TYR A 172 2.79 0.32 6.52
C TYR A 172 3.06 1.81 6.79
N ALA A 173 2.45 2.72 6.01
CA ALA A 173 2.55 4.16 6.27
C ALA A 173 1.99 4.53 7.65
N HIS A 174 0.85 3.95 8.05
CA HIS A 174 0.30 4.16 9.40
C HIS A 174 1.21 3.66 10.51
N LEU A 175 1.87 2.50 10.33
CA LEU A 175 2.83 1.99 11.30
C LEU A 175 4.04 2.92 11.43
N ALA A 176 4.58 3.40 10.31
CA ALA A 176 5.69 4.36 10.32
C ALA A 176 5.30 5.67 11.01
N ALA A 177 4.13 6.22 10.70
CA ALA A 177 3.62 7.43 11.34
C ALA A 177 3.38 7.25 12.84
N GLN A 178 2.82 6.09 13.24
CA GLN A 178 2.60 5.76 14.65
C GLN A 178 3.92 5.65 15.42
N GLN A 179 4.94 5.02 14.83
CA GLN A 179 6.27 4.90 15.43
C GLN A 179 6.90 6.28 15.63
N MET A 180 6.91 7.13 14.61
CA MET A 180 7.44 8.49 14.73
C MET A 180 6.69 9.32 15.79
N GLY A 181 5.37 9.19 15.86
CA GLY A 181 4.57 9.86 16.88
C GLY A 181 4.87 9.39 18.32
N GLN A 182 5.35 8.17 18.52
CA GLN A 182 5.81 7.70 19.83
C GLN A 182 7.18 8.29 20.20
N PHE A 183 8.09 8.39 19.25
CA PHE A 183 9.41 8.99 19.46
C PHE A 183 9.30 10.48 19.83
N MET A 184 8.49 11.25 19.10
CA MET A 184 8.28 12.69 19.40
C MET A 184 7.71 12.91 20.80
N LYS A 185 6.75 12.09 21.24
CA LYS A 185 6.21 12.15 22.60
C LYS A 185 7.26 11.86 23.67
N PHE A 186 8.21 10.98 23.37
CA PHE A 186 9.31 10.68 24.30
C PHE A 186 10.29 11.85 24.41
N GLU A 187 10.59 12.53 23.30
CA GLU A 187 11.41 13.75 23.31
C GLU A 187 10.73 14.85 24.15
N ASP A 188 9.43 15.11 23.93
CA ASP A 188 8.67 16.09 24.72
C ASP A 188 8.68 15.79 26.24
N LEU A 189 8.59 14.49 26.60
CA LEU A 189 8.68 14.04 28.00
C LEU A 189 10.10 14.18 28.57
N SER A 190 11.12 13.99 27.73
CA SER A 190 12.53 14.15 28.14
C SER A 190 12.87 15.62 28.38
N GLU A 191 12.35 16.54 27.57
CA GLU A 191 12.58 17.99 27.73
C GLU A 191 11.85 18.55 28.96
N THR A 192 10.65 18.06 29.25
CA THR A 192 9.86 18.46 30.44
C THR A 192 10.39 17.88 31.75
N SER A 193 11.29 16.89 31.72
CA SER A 193 11.89 16.28 32.91
C SER A 193 13.17 16.98 33.41
N SER A 194 13.62 18.04 32.75
CA SER A 194 14.86 18.77 33.09
C SER A 194 14.68 19.91 34.10
N GLY A 195 13.75 19.76 35.07
CA GLY A 195 13.46 20.75 36.11
C GLY A 195 13.48 20.18 37.54
N GLN A 196 14.60 20.38 38.23
CA GLN A 196 14.85 20.30 39.70
C GLN A 196 14.91 18.93 40.42
N GLY A 197 16.07 18.64 41.00
CA GLY A 197 16.23 17.68 42.11
C GLY A 197 17.67 17.21 42.34
N SER A 198 18.48 18.00 43.04
CA SER A 198 19.79 17.58 43.58
C SER A 198 19.61 16.42 44.58
N MET A 199 20.24 15.26 44.32
CA MET A 199 20.71 14.30 45.32
C MET A 199 21.93 13.54 44.77
N THR A 200 23.00 13.46 45.56
CA THR A 200 24.31 12.87 45.24
C THR A 200 24.35 11.35 45.43
N CYS A 201 24.85 10.59 44.45
CA CYS A 201 25.61 9.34 44.67
C CYS A 201 26.23 8.78 43.36
N ALA A 202 27.29 7.97 43.55
CA ALA A 202 28.39 7.64 42.63
C ALA A 202 28.02 7.13 41.23
N GLY A 203 28.82 7.56 40.23
CA GLY A 203 28.63 7.20 38.81
C GLY A 203 29.03 5.78 38.43
N PRO A 204 28.47 5.28 37.31
CA PRO A 204 29.27 4.45 36.40
C PRO A 204 29.00 4.68 34.90
N ALA A 205 30.10 4.56 34.16
CA ALA A 205 30.34 4.24 32.74
C ALA A 205 29.76 5.12 31.60
N PRO A 206 30.60 5.59 30.66
CA PRO A 206 30.11 6.24 29.44
C PRO A 206 29.40 5.20 28.57
N VAL A 207 28.10 5.39 28.39
CA VAL A 207 27.32 4.65 27.40
C VAL A 207 27.78 5.13 26.01
N PRO A 208 28.12 4.23 25.06
CA PRO A 208 28.46 4.65 23.71
C PRO A 208 27.30 5.43 23.09
N GLU A 209 27.56 6.64 22.60
CA GLU A 209 26.58 7.40 21.82
C GLU A 209 26.14 6.56 20.61
N LEU A 210 24.84 6.27 20.55
CA LEU A 210 24.24 5.66 19.37
C LEU A 210 24.20 6.68 18.23
N PRO A 211 24.50 6.26 16.99
CA PRO A 211 24.71 7.16 15.87
C PRO A 211 23.46 8.00 15.57
N ARG A 212 23.69 9.33 15.45
CA ARG A 212 22.70 10.37 15.20
C ARG A 212 21.73 10.03 14.07
N SER A 213 20.43 10.11 14.39
CA SER A 213 19.24 10.54 13.62
C SER A 213 19.04 10.29 12.11
N SER A 214 20.03 9.83 11.33
CA SER A 214 19.83 9.39 9.94
C SER A 214 19.45 7.91 9.82
N VAL A 215 19.71 7.12 10.87
CA VAL A 215 19.52 5.65 10.85
C VAL A 215 18.07 5.24 11.14
N VAL A 216 17.28 6.07 11.84
CA VAL A 216 15.90 5.70 12.23
C VAL A 216 14.91 5.84 11.06
N SER A 217 15.04 6.88 10.23
CA SER A 217 14.34 6.97 8.94
C SER A 217 14.72 5.79 8.05
N SER A 218 16.04 5.54 7.92
CA SER A 218 16.59 4.44 7.14
C SER A 218 16.02 3.07 7.54
N ASN A 219 15.75 2.83 8.84
CA ASN A 219 15.22 1.55 9.33
C ASN A 219 13.71 1.39 9.11
N ALA A 220 12.89 2.43 9.31
CA ALA A 220 11.45 2.34 9.06
C ALA A 220 11.14 2.25 7.55
N PHE A 221 11.87 3.00 6.73
CA PHE A 221 11.74 2.99 5.27
C PHE A 221 12.42 1.76 4.64
N SER A 222 13.54 1.26 5.18
CA SER A 222 14.10 -0.05 4.78
C SER A 222 13.13 -1.19 5.05
N ILE A 223 12.33 -1.15 6.11
CA ILE A 223 11.35 -2.20 6.39
C ILE A 223 10.20 -2.15 5.37
N ALA A 224 9.67 -0.96 5.04
CA ALA A 224 8.63 -0.82 4.02
C ALA A 224 9.15 -1.20 2.61
N ASN A 225 10.38 -0.82 2.26
CA ASN A 225 11.02 -1.20 0.99
C ASN A 225 11.49 -2.66 0.97
N TYR A 226 11.92 -3.24 2.09
CA TYR A 226 12.18 -4.69 2.21
C TYR A 226 10.90 -5.47 1.91
N TYR A 227 9.73 -5.03 2.38
CA TYR A 227 8.46 -5.67 2.07
C TYR A 227 7.99 -5.44 0.63
N LEU A 228 8.18 -4.23 0.06
CA LEU A 228 7.89 -3.97 -1.36
C LEU A 228 8.86 -4.71 -2.30
N ASN A 229 10.13 -4.91 -1.91
CA ASN A 229 11.09 -5.72 -2.66
C ASN A 229 10.85 -7.22 -2.48
N THR A 230 10.38 -7.67 -1.30
CA THR A 230 9.87 -9.04 -1.11
C THR A 230 8.67 -9.29 -2.04
N MET A 231 7.83 -8.28 -2.28
CA MET A 231 6.76 -8.38 -3.30
C MET A 231 7.31 -8.46 -4.73
N ARG A 232 8.46 -7.85 -5.03
CA ARG A 232 9.12 -7.98 -6.33
C ARG A 232 9.68 -9.39 -6.54
N ASP A 233 10.25 -10.00 -5.51
CA ASP A 233 10.75 -11.38 -5.57
C ASP A 233 9.62 -12.41 -5.60
N GLN A 234 8.46 -12.12 -5.01
CA GLN A 234 7.26 -12.96 -5.13
C GLN A 234 6.48 -12.79 -6.45
N PHE A 235 6.60 -11.63 -7.12
CA PHE A 235 5.98 -11.38 -8.44
C PHE A 235 6.92 -11.60 -9.63
N CYS A 236 8.18 -11.99 -9.40
CA CYS A 236 8.94 -12.75 -10.39
C CYS A 236 8.21 -14.08 -10.59
N LEU A 237 7.55 -14.21 -11.74
CA LEU A 237 6.86 -15.41 -12.21
C LEU A 237 7.80 -16.63 -12.26
N GLU A 238 8.09 -17.23 -11.11
CA GLU A 238 8.18 -18.68 -11.03
C GLU A 238 6.75 -19.17 -10.81
N THR A 239 6.24 -19.86 -11.82
CA THR A 239 5.06 -20.73 -11.73
C THR A 239 5.09 -21.49 -10.41
N TYR A 240 4.32 -21.02 -9.42
CA TYR A 240 4.00 -21.82 -8.25
C TYR A 240 3.32 -23.09 -8.75
N PRO A 241 3.87 -24.29 -8.50
CA PRO A 241 3.16 -25.51 -8.78
C PRO A 241 1.93 -25.57 -7.86
N ASP A 242 0.81 -25.88 -8.48
CA ASP A 242 -0.48 -26.21 -7.88
C ASP A 242 -0.34 -26.88 -6.48
N PRO A 243 -0.90 -26.29 -5.40
CA PRO A 243 -0.82 -26.87 -4.06
C PRO A 243 -1.56 -28.20 -3.88
N LEU A 244 -2.23 -28.74 -4.92
CA LEU A 244 -3.02 -29.97 -4.83
C LEU A 244 -2.22 -31.29 -4.96
N SER A 245 -0.89 -31.28 -5.02
CA SER A 245 -0.10 -32.51 -5.19
C SER A 245 0.31 -33.26 -3.90
N ARG A 246 -0.05 -32.81 -2.68
CA ARG A 246 0.21 -33.63 -1.46
C ARG A 246 -0.97 -34.52 -1.12
N ARG A 247 -1.02 -35.69 -1.77
CA ARG A 247 -1.81 -36.85 -1.31
C ARG A 247 -1.39 -37.23 0.12
N ARG A 248 -2.17 -36.83 1.13
CA ARG A 248 -2.25 -37.59 2.39
C ARG A 248 -3.47 -38.50 2.30
N LYS A 249 -3.19 -39.80 2.37
CA LYS A 249 -4.19 -40.87 2.50
C LYS A 249 -4.84 -40.72 3.87
N VAL A 250 -6.05 -40.17 3.93
CA VAL A 250 -6.93 -40.26 5.11
C VAL A 250 -8.15 -41.07 4.69
N ARG A 251 -8.40 -42.15 5.43
CA ARG A 251 -9.52 -43.06 5.23
C ARG A 251 -10.83 -42.36 5.59
N GLY A 252 -11.81 -42.42 4.67
CA GLY A 252 -13.24 -42.44 4.98
C GLY A 252 -13.98 -41.10 4.92
N GLY A 253 -14.89 -40.97 3.94
CA GLY A 253 -16.17 -40.26 4.13
C GLY A 253 -16.36 -38.93 3.39
N LEU A 254 -17.00 -39.03 2.21
CA LEU A 254 -17.71 -38.09 1.33
C LEU A 254 -17.64 -36.55 1.46
N GLU A 255 -17.56 -35.97 0.26
CA GLU A 255 -17.48 -34.58 -0.19
C GLU A 255 -18.77 -33.75 -0.08
N PHE A 256 -18.63 -32.43 -0.16
CA PHE A 256 -19.28 -31.64 -1.23
C PHE A 256 -18.38 -30.46 -1.62
N VAL A 257 -17.99 -30.38 -2.89
CA VAL A 257 -17.22 -29.29 -3.51
C VAL A 257 -18.12 -28.59 -4.53
N PRO A 258 -18.37 -27.27 -4.44
CA PRO A 258 -18.87 -26.51 -5.57
C PRO A 258 -17.68 -26.03 -6.41
N SER A 259 -17.54 -26.65 -7.57
CA SER A 259 -16.64 -26.30 -8.65
C SER A 259 -17.09 -25.02 -9.37
N PHE A 260 -16.26 -23.98 -9.45
CA PHE A 260 -16.30 -23.00 -10.54
C PHE A 260 -14.92 -22.33 -10.70
N LEU A 261 -14.22 -22.70 -11.77
CA LEU A 261 -13.31 -21.88 -12.59
C LEU A 261 -12.68 -22.84 -13.62
N LYS A 262 -13.24 -22.88 -14.84
CA LYS A 262 -12.53 -23.45 -16.00
C LYS A 262 -11.77 -22.32 -16.69
N PRO A 263 -10.47 -22.49 -17.00
CA PRO A 263 -9.71 -21.51 -17.77
C PRO A 263 -10.01 -21.68 -19.27
N VAL A 264 -10.31 -20.58 -19.95
CA VAL A 264 -10.31 -20.50 -21.41
C VAL A 264 -8.88 -20.19 -21.85
N LYS A 265 -8.23 -21.13 -22.54
CA LYS A 265 -7.02 -20.90 -23.33
C LYS A 265 -7.36 -21.07 -24.80
N GLU A 266 -6.74 -20.19 -25.59
CA GLU A 266 -6.78 -20.07 -27.05
C GLU A 266 -6.63 -21.40 -27.80
N ASP A 267 -7.29 -21.49 -28.97
CA ASP A 267 -6.76 -22.27 -30.08
C ASP A 267 -6.85 -21.48 -31.39
N LEU A 268 -5.75 -21.51 -32.14
CA LEU A 268 -5.51 -20.76 -33.37
C LEU A 268 -5.96 -21.59 -34.59
N ARG A 269 -6.52 -20.90 -35.59
CA ARG A 269 -6.42 -21.19 -37.05
C ARG A 269 -6.58 -22.64 -37.54
N ASN A 270 -7.68 -22.87 -38.27
CA ASN A 270 -7.68 -23.57 -39.57
C ASN A 270 -8.90 -23.10 -40.37
N LYS A 271 -8.72 -22.32 -41.44
CA LYS A 271 -8.67 -22.78 -42.84
C LYS A 271 -9.86 -23.66 -43.27
N GLY A 272 -10.93 -22.99 -43.71
CA GLY A 272 -11.47 -23.13 -45.08
C GLY A 272 -12.45 -24.26 -45.41
N VAL A 273 -13.21 -23.98 -46.47
CA VAL A 273 -13.93 -24.88 -47.40
C VAL A 273 -15.45 -24.99 -47.19
N TYR A 274 -16.18 -24.35 -48.13
CA TYR A 274 -17.49 -24.64 -48.78
C TYR A 274 -18.60 -25.30 -47.93
N SER A 275 -19.86 -24.90 -47.98
CA SER A 275 -20.72 -24.36 -49.05
C SER A 275 -21.97 -23.73 -48.45
#